data_AF-D0NA74-F1
#
_entry.id   AF-D0NA74-F1
#
_cell.length_a   1.000
_cell.length_b   1.000
_cell.length_c   1.000
_cell.angle_alpha   90.00
_cell.angle_beta   90.00
_cell.angle_gamma   90.00
#
_symmetry.space_group_name_H-M   'P 1'
#
loop_
_entity.id
_entity.type
_entity.pdbx_description
1 polymer ?
#
loop_
_entity_poly.entity_id
_entity_poly.type
_entity_poly.pdbx_seq_one_letter_code
_entity_poly.pdbx_strand_id
1 'polypeptide(L)'
;MLHAFRCDRLVPFRSKRVNRPQSTHSIQPEPGFSSSDSNATKETARQRRSGQASTGQCDDRASVYADNETRSSVSHERSPNDQLPVAPIRLESTIENHSRMIFDTVDDLREFIMHSDGNDKEVCASVRIKARLLWMASDTVRGLRFLRLYFGECQAPESLQQQQQAFKQAQQDDPFEANQFLISVSLLKVNIDDPKLPRPGDVVMITPFKLNVYRNCCQIDTKLYGLTKINIS
;
A
#
# COMPACT_ATOMS: atom_id res chain seq x y z
N MET A 1 6.22 5.60 27.63
CA MET A 1 4.78 5.62 27.95
C MET A 1 4.06 5.75 26.61
N LEU A 2 3.56 4.64 26.06
CA LEU A 2 3.01 4.58 24.69
C LEU A 2 1.70 5.37 24.63
N HIS A 3 1.73 6.53 23.98
CA HIS A 3 0.53 7.31 23.69
C HIS A 3 -0.18 6.69 22.48
N ALA A 4 -1.03 5.68 22.71
CA ALA A 4 -1.98 5.25 21.70
C ALA A 4 -2.87 6.45 21.29
N PHE A 5 -3.00 6.68 19.99
CA PHE A 5 -3.79 7.74 19.40
C PHE A 5 -5.26 7.58 19.81
N ARG A 6 -5.80 8.65 20.40
CA ARG A 6 -7.20 8.74 20.79
C ARG A 6 -7.96 9.67 19.86
N CYS A 7 -9.22 9.36 19.56
CA CYS A 7 -10.16 10.26 18.87
C CYS A 7 -10.23 11.65 19.55
N ASP A 8 -9.84 11.74 20.82
CA ASP A 8 -9.69 12.99 21.57
C ASP A 8 -8.68 13.98 20.95
N ARG A 9 -7.71 13.52 20.16
CA ARG A 9 -6.81 14.41 19.41
C ARG A 9 -7.51 15.12 18.23
N LEU A 10 -8.71 14.68 17.85
CA LEU A 10 -9.62 15.37 16.92
C LEU A 10 -10.52 16.41 17.62
N VAL A 11 -10.35 16.66 18.93
CA VAL A 11 -11.16 17.64 19.68
C VAL A 11 -11.11 19.08 19.12
N PRO A 12 -10.05 19.58 18.44
CA PRO A 12 -10.09 20.90 17.82
C PRO A 12 -11.20 21.06 16.76
N PHE A 13 -11.73 19.97 16.20
CA PHE A 13 -12.73 20.00 15.13
C PHE A 13 -14.14 20.37 15.63
N ARG A 14 -14.47 20.15 16.91
CA ARG A 14 -15.81 20.51 17.44
C ARG A 14 -16.00 22.00 17.70
N SER A 15 -14.92 22.79 17.78
CA SER A 15 -14.97 24.18 18.23
C SER A 15 -14.95 25.23 17.11
N LYS A 16 -14.86 24.83 15.83
CA LYS A 16 -14.86 25.77 14.69
C LYS A 16 -16.24 26.02 14.08
N ARG A 17 -17.33 25.80 14.81
CA ARG A 17 -18.60 26.51 14.51
C ARG A 17 -18.45 27.95 14.98
N VAL A 18 -17.84 28.78 14.14
CA VAL A 18 -17.92 30.23 14.26
C VAL A 18 -19.39 30.60 14.23
N ASN A 19 -19.88 31.14 15.35
CA ASN A 19 -21.18 31.76 15.47
C ASN A 19 -21.36 32.78 14.34
N ARG A 20 -22.18 32.44 13.35
CA ARG A 20 -22.71 33.42 12.40
C ARG A 20 -23.77 34.21 13.16
N PRO A 21 -23.62 35.53 13.37
CA PRO A 21 -24.66 36.31 14.03
C PRO A 21 -25.94 36.26 13.19
N GLN A 22 -27.06 35.94 13.85
CA GLN A 22 -28.39 36.03 13.26
C GLN A 22 -28.67 37.50 12.94
N SER A 23 -28.71 37.83 11.65
CA SER A 23 -29.34 39.06 11.19
C SER A 23 -30.83 38.79 11.04
N THR A 24 -31.61 39.38 11.94
CA THR A 24 -33.06 39.50 11.84
C THR A 24 -33.42 40.46 10.71
N HIS A 25 -34.00 39.96 9.62
CA HIS A 25 -34.93 40.75 8.81
C HIS A 25 -36.04 39.84 8.27
N SER A 26 -37.25 40.08 8.80
CA SER A 26 -38.53 39.62 8.27
C SER A 26 -38.76 40.18 6.87
N ILE A 27 -39.01 39.32 5.87
CA ILE A 27 -39.84 39.64 4.70
C ILE A 27 -40.65 38.38 4.34
N GLN A 28 -41.93 38.62 4.02
CA GLN A 28 -43.04 37.68 3.78
C GLN A 28 -42.83 36.71 2.59
N PRO A 29 -43.64 35.62 2.50
CA PRO A 29 -43.58 34.66 1.39
C PRO A 29 -44.58 34.96 0.25
N GLU A 30 -44.44 34.16 -0.83
CA GLU A 30 -45.33 33.89 -1.99
C GLU A 30 -44.86 34.47 -3.35
N PRO A 31 -45.20 33.86 -4.51
CA PRO A 31 -45.36 32.43 -4.82
C PRO A 31 -44.65 31.97 -6.12
N GLY A 32 -44.47 30.64 -6.21
CA GLY A 32 -44.56 29.77 -7.39
C GLY A 32 -43.98 30.18 -8.75
N PHE A 33 -43.04 29.37 -9.25
CA PHE A 33 -43.06 28.93 -10.65
C PHE A 33 -42.55 27.49 -10.76
N SER A 34 -43.42 26.63 -11.32
CA SER A 34 -43.08 25.28 -11.76
C SER A 34 -42.54 25.34 -13.20
N SER A 35 -41.53 24.54 -13.53
CA SER A 35 -41.43 23.94 -14.86
C SER A 35 -40.46 22.76 -14.82
N SER A 36 -41.02 21.60 -15.13
CA SER A 36 -40.39 20.38 -15.61
C SER A 36 -39.48 20.63 -16.81
N ASP A 37 -38.39 19.87 -16.96
CA ASP A 37 -38.32 18.72 -17.90
C ASP A 37 -36.87 18.27 -18.21
N SER A 38 -36.61 17.01 -17.84
CA SER A 38 -36.34 15.86 -18.72
C SER A 38 -35.43 15.99 -19.96
N ASN A 39 -34.48 15.04 -20.03
CA ASN A 39 -33.88 14.33 -21.19
C ASN A 39 -32.37 14.59 -21.37
N ALA A 40 -31.46 13.65 -21.11
CA ALA A 40 -31.31 12.27 -21.62
C ALA A 40 -31.06 12.21 -23.13
N THR A 41 -29.77 12.05 -23.51
CA THR A 41 -29.39 11.45 -24.79
C THR A 41 -28.20 10.51 -24.58
N LYS A 42 -28.45 9.22 -24.86
CA LYS A 42 -27.46 8.16 -25.07
C LYS A 42 -26.94 8.28 -26.51
N GLU A 43 -25.64 8.09 -26.72
CA GLU A 43 -25.13 7.68 -28.04
C GLU A 43 -23.83 6.86 -27.86
N THR A 44 -23.92 5.53 -27.83
CA THR A 44 -23.75 4.54 -28.93
C THR A 44 -22.31 4.05 -29.11
N ALA A 45 -22.16 2.74 -28.91
CA ALA A 45 -20.98 1.94 -29.15
C ALA A 45 -20.62 1.82 -30.64
N ARG A 46 -19.33 1.65 -30.94
CA ARG A 46 -18.89 1.06 -32.21
C ARG A 46 -17.75 0.06 -31.99
N GLN A 47 -18.08 -1.20 -32.22
CA GLN A 47 -17.17 -2.31 -32.47
C GLN A 47 -16.39 -2.10 -33.78
N ARG A 48 -15.17 -2.65 -33.86
CA ARG A 48 -14.71 -3.63 -34.89
C ARG A 48 -13.21 -3.96 -34.68
N ARG A 49 -12.92 -5.26 -34.47
CA ARG A 49 -12.13 -6.18 -35.35
C ARG A 49 -10.61 -5.96 -35.31
N SER A 50 -9.77 -6.86 -34.78
CA SER A 50 -9.44 -8.27 -35.10
C SER A 50 -8.23 -8.42 -36.04
N GLY A 51 -7.27 -9.28 -35.63
CA GLY A 51 -6.18 -9.85 -36.46
C GLY A 51 -4.91 -8.99 -36.49
N GLN A 52 -3.69 -9.50 -36.46
CA GLN A 52 -3.16 -10.85 -36.68
C GLN A 52 -1.73 -10.94 -36.10
N ALA A 53 -1.34 -12.14 -35.69
CA ALA A 53 0.00 -12.54 -35.32
C ALA A 53 0.78 -13.08 -36.53
N SER A 54 2.11 -12.92 -36.49
CA SER A 54 3.09 -13.75 -37.22
C SER A 54 4.46 -13.54 -36.53
N THR A 55 4.91 -14.42 -35.63
CA THR A 55 5.80 -15.57 -35.89
C THR A 55 6.90 -15.28 -36.91
N GLY A 56 8.11 -15.03 -36.42
CA GLY A 56 9.36 -15.13 -37.17
C GLY A 56 10.27 -16.12 -36.45
N GLN A 57 10.64 -17.18 -37.17
CA GLN A 57 11.43 -18.34 -36.75
C GLN A 57 12.92 -18.02 -36.62
N CYS A 58 13.56 -18.69 -35.67
CA CYS A 58 14.99 -18.99 -35.66
C CYS A 58 15.28 -20.11 -36.67
N ASP A 59 16.45 -20.12 -37.31
CA ASP A 59 17.42 -21.23 -37.21
C ASP A 59 18.67 -21.03 -38.09
N ASP A 60 19.74 -21.69 -37.62
CA ASP A 60 20.89 -22.23 -38.33
C ASP A 60 22.04 -21.34 -38.81
N ARG A 61 23.15 -21.40 -38.05
CA ARG A 61 24.47 -21.65 -38.66
C ARG A 61 25.44 -22.37 -37.72
N ALA A 62 25.73 -23.62 -38.07
CA ALA A 62 26.80 -24.45 -37.52
C ALA A 62 28.20 -23.95 -37.95
N SER A 63 29.20 -24.18 -37.10
CA SER A 63 30.59 -24.36 -37.54
C SER A 63 31.33 -25.28 -36.57
N VAL A 64 31.81 -26.39 -37.13
CA VAL A 64 32.66 -27.44 -36.57
C VAL A 64 34.14 -27.11 -36.83
N TYR A 65 35.04 -27.89 -36.21
CA TYR A 65 36.51 -28.04 -36.32
C TYR A 65 37.25 -27.49 -35.08
N ALA A 66 38.21 -28.18 -34.47
CA ALA A 66 38.72 -29.55 -34.59
C ALA A 66 39.59 -29.86 -33.36
N ASP A 67 39.82 -31.14 -33.16
CA ASP A 67 40.64 -31.81 -32.15
C ASP A 67 42.11 -31.35 -32.09
N ASN A 68 42.74 -31.59 -30.92
CA ASN A 68 44.11 -32.10 -30.85
C ASN A 68 44.36 -32.80 -29.51
N GLU A 69 44.34 -34.13 -29.53
CA GLU A 69 45.00 -34.99 -28.54
C GLU A 69 46.52 -34.99 -28.76
N THR A 70 47.32 -34.99 -27.69
CA THR A 70 48.60 -35.71 -27.67
C THR A 70 48.89 -36.21 -26.25
N ARG A 71 49.08 -37.53 -26.15
CA ARG A 71 49.46 -38.35 -25.00
C ARG A 71 50.74 -37.87 -24.29
N SER A 72 50.85 -38.12 -22.98
CA SER A 72 51.96 -38.94 -22.44
C SER A 72 51.66 -39.48 -21.04
N SER A 73 51.92 -40.76 -20.89
CA SER A 73 51.66 -41.64 -19.75
C SER A 73 52.89 -41.73 -18.83
N VAL A 74 52.71 -41.59 -17.52
CA VAL A 74 53.58 -42.20 -16.51
C VAL A 74 52.70 -42.73 -15.37
N SER A 75 52.68 -44.05 -15.24
CA SER A 75 52.11 -44.79 -14.12
C SER A 75 53.10 -44.73 -12.94
N HIS A 76 52.63 -44.56 -11.70
CA HIS A 76 53.10 -45.34 -10.54
C HIS A 76 52.12 -45.23 -9.35
N GLU A 77 51.79 -46.43 -8.87
CA GLU A 77 51.39 -46.85 -7.52
C GLU A 77 50.07 -46.38 -6.87
N ARG A 78 49.45 -47.38 -6.24
CA ARG A 78 48.11 -47.47 -5.70
C ARG A 78 48.19 -47.21 -4.19
N SER A 79 47.38 -46.30 -3.66
CA SER A 79 47.03 -46.32 -2.24
C SER A 79 45.57 -45.87 -2.06
N PRO A 80 44.76 -46.58 -1.27
CA PRO A 80 43.32 -46.39 -1.23
C PRO A 80 42.96 -45.31 -0.21
N ASN A 81 42.09 -44.37 -0.58
CA ASN A 81 41.04 -43.88 0.31
C ASN A 81 40.01 -43.06 -0.47
N ASP A 82 38.76 -43.31 -0.12
CA ASP A 82 37.55 -42.90 -0.79
C ASP A 82 37.34 -41.39 -0.91
N GLN A 83 36.64 -41.02 -1.99
CA GLN A 83 36.09 -39.70 -2.25
C GLN A 83 35.08 -39.28 -1.18
N LEU A 84 35.16 -38.01 -0.76
CA LEU A 84 33.99 -37.15 -0.74
C LEU A 84 34.37 -35.78 -1.33
N PRO A 85 33.61 -35.25 -2.31
CA PRO A 85 33.85 -33.89 -2.80
C PRO A 85 33.43 -32.89 -1.71
N VAL A 86 34.39 -32.10 -1.24
CA VAL A 86 34.11 -30.98 -0.33
C VAL A 86 33.24 -29.99 -1.12
N ALA A 87 31.98 -29.88 -0.72
CA ALA A 87 31.03 -28.91 -1.25
C ALA A 87 31.61 -27.49 -1.17
N PRO A 88 31.29 -26.60 -2.12
CA PRO A 88 31.79 -25.23 -2.06
C PRO A 88 31.33 -24.59 -0.76
N ILE A 89 32.30 -24.08 -0.01
CA ILE A 89 32.12 -23.36 1.25
C ILE A 89 31.02 -22.33 1.03
N ARG A 90 29.91 -22.52 1.74
CA ARG A 90 28.78 -21.60 1.74
C ARG A 90 29.32 -20.22 2.07
N LEU A 91 29.00 -19.27 1.20
CA LEU A 91 29.21 -17.85 1.38
C LEU A 91 28.44 -17.39 2.63
N GLU A 92 29.02 -17.56 3.82
CA GLU A 92 28.56 -16.92 5.05
C GLU A 92 29.05 -15.46 5.07
N SER A 93 28.74 -14.72 4.01
CA SER A 93 28.88 -13.26 4.02
C SER A 93 27.48 -12.65 4.17
N THR A 94 27.26 -12.05 5.34
CA THR A 94 26.25 -11.01 5.56
C THR A 94 24.80 -11.44 5.39
N ILE A 95 24.36 -12.44 6.16
CA ILE A 95 23.02 -12.37 6.76
C ILE A 95 23.17 -11.46 7.98
N GLU A 96 23.43 -10.17 7.75
CA GLU A 96 22.99 -9.19 8.73
C GLU A 96 21.48 -9.39 8.80
N ASN A 97 21.03 -9.91 9.93
CA ASN A 97 19.63 -9.83 10.31
C ASN A 97 19.25 -8.36 10.24
N HIS A 98 18.77 -7.89 9.09
CA HIS A 98 18.06 -6.63 9.00
C HIS A 98 16.82 -6.82 9.88
N SER A 99 16.98 -6.47 11.16
CA SER A 99 15.93 -6.47 12.15
C SER A 99 14.79 -5.68 11.54
N ARG A 100 13.70 -6.37 11.22
CA ARG A 100 12.56 -5.71 10.58
C ARG A 100 11.97 -4.75 11.60
N MET A 101 11.98 -3.46 11.29
CA MET A 101 11.38 -2.43 12.12
C MET A 101 9.86 -2.55 12.05
N ILE A 102 9.21 -2.69 13.20
CA ILE A 102 7.74 -2.75 13.30
C ILE A 102 7.25 -1.43 13.87
N PHE A 103 6.40 -0.73 13.12
CA PHE A 103 5.71 0.48 13.57
C PHE A 103 4.26 0.15 13.87
N ASP A 104 3.80 0.49 15.07
CA ASP A 104 2.40 0.34 15.49
C ASP A 104 1.72 1.66 15.87
N THR A 105 2.47 2.77 15.84
CA THR A 105 1.97 4.15 15.99
C THR A 105 2.14 4.95 14.69
N VAL A 106 1.29 5.97 14.49
CA VAL A 106 1.40 6.86 13.33
C VAL A 106 2.57 7.83 13.47
N ASP A 107 2.83 8.29 14.70
CA ASP A 107 3.85 9.30 14.99
C ASP A 107 5.27 8.73 14.75
N ASP A 108 5.58 7.52 15.25
CA ASP A 108 6.88 6.88 15.03
C ASP A 108 7.11 6.54 13.55
N LEU A 109 6.06 6.08 12.86
CA LEU A 109 6.13 5.83 11.42
C LEU A 109 6.41 7.14 10.66
N ARG A 110 5.73 8.23 11.00
CA ARG A 110 5.92 9.53 10.35
C ARG A 110 7.36 10.01 10.54
N GLU A 111 7.85 9.98 11.78
CA GLU A 111 9.21 10.38 12.13
C GLU A 111 10.23 9.54 11.36
N PHE A 112 10.05 8.23 11.29
CA PHE A 112 10.93 7.36 10.51
C PHE A 112 10.97 7.74 9.02
N ILE A 113 9.80 7.94 8.39
CA ILE A 113 9.72 8.27 6.95
C ILE A 113 10.38 9.62 6.66
N MET A 114 10.28 10.59 7.57
CA MET A 114 10.93 11.90 7.41
C MET A 114 12.46 11.83 7.40
N HIS A 115 13.04 10.79 8.00
CA HIS A 115 14.50 10.62 8.12
C HIS A 115 15.06 9.49 7.24
N SER A 116 14.23 8.92 6.35
CA SER A 116 14.60 7.78 5.50
C SER A 116 14.26 8.05 4.03
N ASP A 117 14.98 7.41 3.10
CA ASP A 117 14.54 7.40 1.70
C ASP A 117 13.41 6.38 1.52
N GLY A 118 12.17 6.86 1.51
CA GLY A 118 10.98 6.05 1.34
C GLY A 118 10.80 5.42 -0.06
N ASN A 119 11.71 5.66 -1.01
CA ASN A 119 11.77 4.95 -2.29
C ASN A 119 12.89 3.90 -2.34
N ASP A 120 13.76 3.84 -1.33
CA ASP A 120 14.77 2.81 -1.21
C ASP A 120 14.11 1.45 -0.90
N LYS A 121 14.49 0.45 -1.68
CA LYS A 121 13.96 -0.91 -1.58
C LYS A 121 14.42 -1.61 -0.31
N GLU A 122 15.64 -1.38 0.15
CA GLU A 122 16.18 -1.98 1.37
C GLU A 122 15.48 -1.40 2.60
N VAL A 123 15.29 -0.07 2.62
CA VAL A 123 14.47 0.62 3.62
C VAL A 123 13.07 0.02 3.65
N CYS A 124 12.37 -0.02 2.52
CA CYS A 124 11.01 -0.58 2.46
C CYS A 124 10.95 -2.06 2.87
N ALA A 125 11.94 -2.87 2.49
CA ALA A 125 11.99 -4.29 2.83
C ALA A 125 12.18 -4.53 4.34
N SER A 126 12.86 -3.60 5.02
CA SER A 126 13.10 -3.62 6.47
C SER A 126 11.86 -3.22 7.29
N VAL A 127 10.90 -2.52 6.69
CA VAL A 127 9.75 -1.93 7.41
C VAL A 127 8.55 -2.88 7.43
N ARG A 128 7.88 -2.94 8.58
CA ARG A 128 6.57 -3.55 8.78
C ARG A 128 5.70 -2.59 9.57
N ILE A 129 4.44 -2.47 9.19
CA ILE A 129 3.50 -1.54 9.85
C ILE A 129 2.32 -2.36 10.36
N LYS A 130 2.06 -2.34 11.67
CA LYS A 130 0.95 -3.02 12.32
C LYS A 130 -0.15 -2.03 12.60
N ALA A 131 -1.25 -2.12 11.87
CA ALA A 131 -2.34 -1.15 11.98
C ALA A 131 -3.72 -1.80 11.86
N ARG A 132 -4.75 -1.13 12.38
CA ARG A 132 -6.15 -1.58 12.32
C ARG A 132 -6.85 -0.92 11.14
N LEU A 133 -7.41 -1.72 10.23
CA LEU A 133 -8.14 -1.18 9.09
C LEU A 133 -9.43 -0.53 9.58
N LEU A 134 -9.65 0.74 9.24
CA LEU A 134 -10.85 1.46 9.61
C LEU A 134 -11.87 1.45 8.48
N TRP A 135 -11.51 1.86 7.27
CA TRP A 135 -12.39 1.77 6.10
C TRP A 135 -11.61 1.81 4.79
N MET A 136 -12.33 1.62 3.69
CA MET A 136 -11.80 1.65 2.33
C MET A 136 -12.61 2.62 1.48
N ALA A 137 -11.96 3.24 0.50
CA ALA A 137 -12.60 4.12 -0.48
C ALA A 137 -11.97 3.94 -1.85
N SER A 138 -12.78 3.93 -2.91
CA SER A 138 -12.25 4.00 -4.27
C SER A 138 -11.83 5.43 -4.59
N ASP A 139 -10.72 5.57 -5.29
CA ASP A 139 -10.15 6.86 -5.70
C ASP A 139 -9.65 6.79 -7.15
N THR A 140 -9.66 7.93 -7.85
CA THR A 140 -9.15 8.04 -9.21
C THR A 140 -8.27 9.28 -9.34
N VAL A 141 -6.97 9.05 -9.58
CA VAL A 141 -5.99 10.11 -9.74
C VAL A 141 -5.37 9.99 -11.13
N ARG A 142 -5.52 11.04 -11.95
CA ARG A 142 -4.97 11.10 -13.33
C ARG A 142 -5.36 9.89 -14.20
N GLY A 143 -6.61 9.42 -14.07
CA GLY A 143 -7.14 8.27 -14.81
C GLY A 143 -6.71 6.90 -14.27
N LEU A 144 -5.88 6.85 -13.22
CA LEU A 144 -5.53 5.61 -12.53
C LEU A 144 -6.47 5.37 -11.36
N ARG A 145 -7.05 4.16 -11.31
CA ARG A 145 -7.91 3.72 -10.21
C ARG A 145 -7.06 3.17 -9.06
N PHE A 146 -7.28 3.73 -7.89
CA PHE A 146 -6.69 3.28 -6.64
C PHE A 146 -7.80 2.83 -5.69
N LEU A 147 -7.51 1.81 -4.89
CA LEU A 147 -8.24 1.54 -3.67
C LEU A 147 -7.45 2.15 -2.52
N ARG A 148 -8.07 3.06 -1.78
CA ARG A 148 -7.52 3.72 -0.59
C ARG A 148 -7.98 2.96 0.64
N LEU A 149 -7.04 2.55 1.47
CA LEU A 149 -7.34 1.95 2.77
C LEU A 149 -6.86 2.93 3.85
N TYR A 150 -7.72 3.19 4.83
CA TYR A 150 -7.41 4.07 5.95
C TYR A 150 -7.24 3.23 7.20
N PHE A 151 -6.06 3.30 7.79
CA PHE A 151 -5.72 2.57 9.00
C PHE A 151 -5.54 3.52 10.17
N GLY A 152 -6.00 3.08 11.34
CA GLY A 152 -5.67 3.68 12.62
C GLY A 152 -4.71 2.78 13.40
N GLU A 153 -4.25 3.28 14.54
CA GLU A 153 -3.37 2.52 15.42
C GLU A 153 -4.07 1.28 15.98
N CYS A 154 -3.33 0.18 16.09
CA CYS A 154 -3.91 -1.08 16.54
C CYS A 154 -4.32 -1.08 18.02
N GLN A 155 -3.63 -0.30 18.85
CA GLN A 155 -3.84 -0.18 20.30
C GLN A 155 -4.82 0.93 20.70
N ALA A 156 -5.44 1.61 19.72
CA ALA A 156 -6.35 2.70 20.04
C ALA A 156 -7.56 2.17 20.82
N PRO A 157 -7.91 2.81 21.97
CA PRO A 157 -8.90 2.31 22.91
C PRO A 157 -10.34 2.47 22.43
N GLU A 158 -10.59 3.34 21.46
CA GLU A 158 -11.93 3.53 20.91
C GLU A 158 -12.37 2.35 20.07
N SER A 159 -13.69 2.12 20.05
CA SER A 159 -14.26 1.11 19.18
C SER A 159 -14.05 1.49 17.70
N LEU A 160 -14.05 0.48 16.82
CA LEU A 160 -13.97 0.69 15.38
C LEU A 160 -14.99 1.73 14.88
N GLN A 161 -16.23 1.63 15.37
CA GLN A 161 -17.32 2.52 14.97
C GLN A 161 -17.06 3.97 15.41
N GLN A 162 -16.58 4.18 16.63
CA GLN A 162 -16.24 5.51 17.13
C GLN A 162 -15.15 6.15 16.29
N GLN A 163 -14.09 5.41 15.97
CA GLN A 163 -13.00 5.90 15.13
C GLN A 163 -13.49 6.23 13.71
N GLN A 164 -14.22 5.32 13.08
CA GLN A 164 -14.78 5.54 11.75
C GLN A 164 -15.64 6.81 11.70
N GLN A 165 -16.53 7.00 12.69
CA GLN A 165 -17.39 8.17 12.74
C GLN A 165 -16.58 9.46 12.92
N ALA A 166 -15.66 9.48 13.89
CA ALA A 166 -14.87 10.66 14.21
C ALA A 166 -13.98 11.08 13.04
N PHE A 167 -13.25 10.14 12.43
CA PHE A 167 -12.35 10.44 11.33
C PHE A 167 -13.08 10.77 10.04
N LYS A 168 -14.16 10.08 9.69
CA LYS A 168 -14.94 10.42 8.48
C LYS A 168 -15.58 11.80 8.62
N GLN A 169 -16.04 12.17 9.81
CA GLN A 169 -16.53 13.52 10.07
C GLN A 169 -15.39 14.54 9.93
N ALA A 170 -14.24 14.32 10.58
CA ALA A 170 -13.10 15.24 10.47
C ALA A 170 -12.59 15.37 9.03
N GLN A 171 -12.61 14.29 8.23
CA GLN A 171 -12.25 14.33 6.81
C GLN A 171 -13.19 15.19 5.97
N GLN A 172 -14.46 15.34 6.36
CA GLN A 172 -15.40 16.25 5.67
C GLN A 172 -15.06 17.71 5.92
N ASP A 173 -14.50 18.03 7.10
CA ASP A 173 -14.09 19.38 7.47
C ASP A 173 -12.72 19.73 6.85
N ASP A 174 -11.71 18.92 7.13
CA ASP A 174 -10.37 19.04 6.54
C ASP A 174 -9.70 17.66 6.39
N PRO A 175 -9.58 17.14 5.17
CA PRO A 175 -9.02 15.81 4.95
C PRO A 175 -7.54 15.72 5.31
N PHE A 176 -6.74 16.80 5.18
CA PHE A 176 -5.31 16.73 5.49
C PHE A 176 -5.06 16.73 7.00
N GLU A 177 -5.77 17.58 7.74
CA GLU A 177 -5.70 17.60 9.20
C GLU A 177 -6.22 16.31 9.83
N ALA A 178 -7.26 15.68 9.24
CA ALA A 178 -7.71 14.38 9.71
C ALA A 178 -6.72 13.25 9.36
N ASN A 179 -6.18 13.27 8.13
CA ASN A 179 -5.32 12.19 7.63
C ASN A 179 -3.92 12.18 8.25
N GLN A 180 -3.46 13.26 8.88
CA GLN A 180 -2.19 13.22 9.62
C GLN A 180 -2.21 12.16 10.71
N PHE A 181 -3.39 11.80 11.23
CA PHE A 181 -3.58 10.82 12.29
C PHE A 181 -3.92 9.41 11.78
N LEU A 182 -3.88 9.21 10.47
CA LEU A 182 -4.19 7.95 9.81
C LEU A 182 -3.00 7.51 8.97
N ILE A 183 -2.93 6.21 8.72
CA ILE A 183 -2.03 5.64 7.72
C ILE A 183 -2.87 5.39 6.48
N SER A 184 -2.59 6.15 5.42
CA SER A 184 -3.28 6.04 4.13
C SER A 184 -2.53 5.10 3.21
N VAL A 185 -3.11 3.95 2.88
CA VAL A 185 -2.49 2.94 2.01
C VAL A 185 -3.13 2.96 0.62
N SER A 186 -2.32 3.06 -0.44
CA SER A 186 -2.74 2.89 -1.83
C SER A 186 -2.58 1.44 -2.29
N LEU A 187 -3.61 0.90 -2.93
CA LEU A 187 -3.50 -0.26 -3.82
C LEU A 187 -3.87 0.14 -5.25
N LEU A 188 -2.97 -0.09 -6.20
CA LEU A 188 -3.21 0.21 -7.61
C LEU A 188 -4.02 -0.91 -8.29
N LYS A 189 -5.11 -0.55 -8.98
CA LYS A 189 -5.95 -1.47 -9.79
C LYS A 189 -6.53 -2.67 -9.02
N VAL A 190 -6.81 -2.51 -7.72
CA VAL A 190 -7.50 -3.52 -6.89
C VAL A 190 -8.98 -3.16 -6.79
N ASN A 191 -9.87 -4.16 -6.90
CA ASN A 191 -11.31 -3.96 -6.70
C ASN A 191 -11.62 -3.99 -5.20
N ILE A 192 -12.54 -3.13 -4.74
CA ILE A 192 -13.01 -3.09 -3.34
C ILE A 192 -13.67 -4.41 -2.89
N ASP A 193 -14.22 -5.17 -3.83
CA ASP A 193 -14.86 -6.46 -3.58
C ASP A 193 -13.87 -7.66 -3.66
N ASP A 194 -12.55 -7.40 -3.79
CA ASP A 194 -11.56 -8.47 -3.82
C ASP A 194 -11.59 -9.26 -2.49
N PRO A 195 -11.84 -10.59 -2.51
CA PRO A 195 -12.01 -11.38 -1.30
C PRO A 195 -10.74 -11.50 -0.46
N LYS A 196 -9.57 -11.15 -1.00
CA LYS A 196 -8.29 -11.14 -0.26
C LYS A 196 -8.08 -9.86 0.54
N LEU A 197 -8.93 -8.85 0.38
CA LEU A 197 -8.84 -7.63 1.17
C LEU A 197 -9.17 -7.89 2.65
N PRO A 198 -8.43 -7.25 3.57
CA PRO A 198 -8.83 -7.24 4.97
C PRO A 198 -10.17 -6.52 5.15
N ARG A 199 -10.92 -6.92 6.17
CA ARG A 199 -12.18 -6.27 6.53
C ARG A 199 -11.95 -5.13 7.51
N PRO A 200 -12.79 -4.08 7.52
CA PRO A 200 -12.79 -3.10 8.60
C PRO A 200 -12.78 -3.77 9.99
N GLY A 201 -11.87 -3.34 10.85
CA GLY A 201 -11.62 -3.93 12.17
C GLY A 201 -10.44 -4.91 12.20
N ASP A 202 -10.07 -5.50 11.06
CA ASP A 202 -8.92 -6.40 10.99
C ASP A 202 -7.63 -5.65 11.31
N VAL A 203 -6.78 -6.28 12.11
CA VAL A 203 -5.40 -5.82 12.31
C VAL A 203 -4.51 -6.48 11.27
N VAL A 204 -3.74 -5.66 10.58
CA VAL A 204 -2.99 -6.04 9.39
C VAL A 204 -1.53 -5.64 9.59
N MET A 205 -0.63 -6.55 9.23
CA MET A 205 0.77 -6.25 8.97
C MET A 205 0.91 -5.81 7.52
N ILE A 206 1.42 -4.61 7.30
CA ILE A 206 1.63 -4.01 5.99
C ILE A 206 3.12 -4.05 5.67
N THR A 207 3.45 -4.58 4.49
CA THR A 207 4.79 -4.50 3.89
C THR A 207 4.75 -3.43 2.79
N PRO A 208 5.38 -2.27 2.97
CA PRO A 208 5.34 -1.19 1.99
C PRO A 208 6.24 -1.51 0.79
N PHE A 209 5.90 -0.98 -0.39
CA PHE A 209 6.87 -0.83 -1.49
C PHE A 209 7.31 0.63 -1.68
N LYS A 210 6.57 1.57 -1.10
CA LYS A 210 6.89 2.99 -1.04
C LYS A 210 6.33 3.60 0.23
N LEU A 211 7.14 4.44 0.87
CA LEU A 211 6.78 5.23 2.03
C LEU A 211 6.87 6.71 1.69
N ASN A 212 5.91 7.51 2.14
CA ASN A 212 5.95 8.96 1.94
C ASN A 212 5.21 9.69 3.06
N VAL A 213 5.64 10.92 3.33
CA VAL A 213 4.88 11.87 4.15
C VAL A 213 4.50 13.04 3.25
N TYR A 214 3.19 13.29 3.11
CA TYR A 214 2.67 14.43 2.36
C TYR A 214 1.74 15.23 3.26
N ARG A 215 2.08 16.51 3.52
CA ARG A 215 1.33 17.37 4.45
C ARG A 215 1.07 16.66 5.80
N ASN A 216 2.13 16.12 6.41
CA ASN A 216 2.10 15.34 7.65
C ASN A 216 1.30 14.02 7.61
N CYS A 217 0.73 13.64 6.47
CA CYS A 217 0.00 12.39 6.30
C CYS A 217 0.95 11.26 5.89
N CYS A 218 0.93 10.15 6.63
CA CYS A 218 1.64 8.94 6.23
C CYS A 218 0.91 8.30 5.03
N GLN A 219 1.57 8.31 3.88
CA GLN A 219 1.08 7.73 2.64
C GLN A 219 1.96 6.55 2.25
N ILE A 220 1.35 5.38 2.14
CA ILE A 220 2.03 4.12 1.88
C ILE A 220 1.49 3.54 0.59
N ASP A 221 2.37 3.09 -0.30
CA ASP A 221 1.93 2.26 -1.40
C ASP A 221 2.34 0.81 -1.13
N THR A 222 1.41 -0.11 -1.32
CA THR A 222 1.66 -1.55 -1.20
C THR A 222 0.94 -2.34 -2.28
N LYS A 223 1.30 -3.62 -2.43
CA LYS A 223 0.53 -4.58 -3.22
C LYS A 223 -0.42 -5.32 -2.30
N LEU A 224 -1.46 -5.92 -2.86
CA LEU A 224 -2.44 -6.66 -2.08
C LEU A 224 -1.80 -7.79 -1.25
N TYR A 225 -0.81 -8.49 -1.79
CA TYR A 225 -0.05 -9.51 -1.05
C TYR A 225 0.84 -8.96 0.08
N GLY A 226 1.07 -7.64 0.09
CA GLY A 226 1.78 -6.95 1.17
C GLY A 226 0.90 -6.68 2.39
N LEU A 227 -0.39 -7.02 2.33
CA LEU A 227 -1.33 -6.95 3.45
C LEU A 227 -1.50 -8.36 4.04
N THR A 228 -1.05 -8.55 5.28
CA THR A 228 -1.20 -9.83 5.99
C THR A 228 -2.03 -9.62 7.25
N LYS A 229 -3.21 -10.24 7.33
CA LYS A 229 -4.03 -10.21 8.54
C LYS A 229 -3.31 -10.90 9.69
N ILE A 230 -3.32 -10.28 10.86
CA ILE A 230 -2.75 -10.82 12.09
C ILE A 230 -3.91 -11.23 13.00
N ASN A 231 -3.88 -12.46 13.51
CA ASN A 231 -4.79 -12.86 14.58
C ASN A 231 -4.24 -12.34 15.89
N ILE A 232 -5.02 -11.49 16.57
CA ILE A 232 -4.73 -11.09 17.94
C ILE A 232 -5.46 -12.12 18.81
N SER A 233 -4.71 -13.07 19.34
CA SER A 233 -5.15 -14.05 20.34
C SER A 233 -5.30 -13.39 21.71
#